data_AF-A0A2V6D3F5-F1
#
_entry.id   AF-A0A2V6D3F5-F1
#
_cell.length_a   1.000
_cell.length_b   1.000
_cell.length_c   1.000
_cell.angle_alpha   90.00
_cell.angle_beta   90.00
_cell.angle_gamma   90.00
#
_symmetry.space_group_name_H-M   'P 1'
#
loop_
_entity.id
_entity.type
_entity.pdbx_description
1 polymer ?
#
loop_
_entity_poly.entity_id
_entity_poly.type
_entity_poly.pdbx_seq_one_letter_code
_entity_poly.pdbx_strand_id
1 'polypeptide(L)'
;MVSNALFVQDNVLTQDQQALDFVSGCINWLMSREQMIGIAPKVPKTLTFSLDQTALRNLRWIVLVLMPLVPALIGSAVWWKRRA
;
A
#
# COMPACT_ATOMS: atom_id res chain seq x y z
N MET A 1 25.82 -3.44 5.06
CA MET A 1 25.79 -4.57 4.12
C MET A 1 25.92 -5.86 4.91
N VAL A 2 24.81 -6.55 5.18
CA VAL A 2 24.77 -8.00 5.42
C VAL A 2 23.44 -8.47 4.83
N SER A 3 23.44 -8.76 3.54
CA SER A 3 22.37 -9.56 2.93
C SER A 3 22.66 -11.00 3.33
N ASN A 4 22.00 -11.48 4.38
CA ASN A 4 22.23 -12.82 4.90
C ASN A 4 21.52 -13.83 3.98
N ALA A 5 22.22 -14.30 2.95
CA ALA A 5 21.76 -15.37 2.04
C ALA A 5 21.80 -16.77 2.70
N LEU A 6 21.90 -16.83 4.03
CA LEU A 6 22.02 -18.06 4.81
C LEU A 6 20.78 -18.97 4.71
N PHE A 7 19.63 -18.41 4.33
CA PHE A 7 18.38 -19.14 4.09
C PHE A 7 18.48 -20.14 2.91
N VAL A 8 19.37 -19.91 1.94
CA VAL A 8 19.56 -20.79 0.77
C VAL A 8 20.73 -21.77 0.97
N GLN A 9 21.38 -21.75 2.14
CA GLN A 9 22.52 -22.62 2.41
C GLN A 9 22.06 -24.07 2.62
N ASP A 10 22.69 -24.99 1.88
CA ASP A 10 22.35 -26.42 1.75
C ASP A 10 22.25 -27.19 3.08
N ASN A 11 22.92 -26.70 4.12
CA ASN A 11 22.90 -27.27 5.48
C ASN A 11 21.62 -26.93 6.28
N VAL A 12 20.86 -25.90 5.87
CA VAL A 12 19.61 -25.48 6.55
C VAL A 12 18.39 -26.10 5.85
N LEU A 13 18.47 -26.32 4.53
CA LEU A 13 17.40 -26.94 3.73
C LEU A 13 17.19 -28.42 4.06
N THR A 14 18.24 -29.11 4.53
CA THR A 14 18.18 -30.52 4.93
C THR A 14 17.66 -30.72 6.35
N GLN A 15 17.70 -29.70 7.20
CA GLN A 15 17.29 -29.75 8.61
C GLN A 15 15.92 -29.10 8.86
N ASP A 16 15.52 -28.11 8.06
CA ASP A 16 14.26 -27.36 8.25
C ASP A 16 13.26 -27.59 7.11
N GLN A 17 12.29 -28.49 7.35
CA GLN A 17 11.11 -28.69 6.50
C GLN A 17 10.40 -27.38 6.14
N GLN A 18 10.43 -26.39 7.05
CA GLN A 18 9.80 -25.08 6.86
C GLN A 18 10.44 -24.27 5.72
N ALA A 19 11.74 -24.41 5.46
CA ALA A 19 12.42 -23.72 4.37
C ALA A 19 12.02 -24.29 3.00
N LEU A 20 11.83 -25.62 2.92
CA LEU A 20 11.33 -26.30 1.73
C LEU A 20 9.87 -25.94 1.44
N ASP A 21 9.03 -25.82 2.48
CA ASP A 21 7.64 -25.39 2.36
C ASP A 21 7.53 -23.92 1.90
N PHE A 22 8.43 -23.06 2.39
CA PHE A 22 8.51 -21.66 1.95
C PHE A 22 8.95 -21.53 0.49
N VAL A 23 10.02 -22.23 0.08
CA VAL A 23 10.51 -22.21 -1.30
C VAL A 23 9.47 -22.80 -2.27
N SER A 24 8.82 -23.91 -1.91
CA SER A 24 7.77 -24.51 -2.73
C SER A 24 6.52 -23.63 -2.82
N GLY A 25 6.13 -22.95 -1.74
CA GLY A 25 5.05 -21.95 -1.75
C GLY A 25 5.36 -20.76 -2.66
N CYS A 26 6.60 -20.26 -2.64
CA CYS A 26 7.06 -19.19 -3.52
C CYS A 26 7.06 -19.62 -5.00
N ILE A 27 7.54 -20.84 -5.31
CA ILE A 27 7.53 -21.41 -6.66
C ILE A 27 6.10 -21.64 -7.15
N ASN A 28 5.22 -22.20 -6.31
CA ASN A 28 3.81 -22.44 -6.66
C ASN A 28 3.10 -21.12 -6.98
N TRP A 29 3.35 -20.08 -6.20
CA TRP A 29 2.79 -18.76 -6.42
C TRP A 29 3.31 -18.10 -7.71
N LEU A 30 4.60 -18.24 -8.01
CA LEU A 30 5.21 -17.76 -9.26
C LEU A 30 4.69 -18.51 -10.49
N MET A 31 4.57 -19.83 -10.42
CA MET A 31 4.01 -20.65 -11.51
C MET A 31 2.52 -20.35 -11.73
N SER A 32 1.76 -20.11 -10.65
CA SER A 32 0.36 -19.65 -10.74
C SER A 32 0.25 -18.26 -11.39
N ARG A 33 1.23 -17.37 -11.18
CA ARG A 33 1.34 -16.11 -11.92
C ARG A 33 1.61 -16.34 -13.39
N GLU A 34 2.45 -17.31 -13.74
CA GLU A 34 2.79 -17.68 -15.12
C GLU A 34 1.57 -18.16 -15.92
N GLN A 35 0.71 -18.99 -15.31
CA GLN A 35 -0.55 -19.42 -15.91
C GLN A 35 -1.57 -18.28 -16.09
N MET A 36 -1.39 -17.16 -15.38
CA MET A 36 -2.18 -15.93 -15.50
C MET A 36 -1.53 -14.85 -16.40
N ILE A 37 -0.43 -15.13 -17.10
CA ILE A 37 0.18 -14.22 -18.10
C ILE A 37 -0.57 -14.29 -19.45
N GLY A 38 -1.86 -14.61 -19.43
CA GLY A 38 -2.81 -14.35 -20.50
C GLY A 38 -3.55 -13.01 -20.35
N ILE A 39 -3.20 -12.18 -19.36
CA ILE A 39 -3.79 -10.86 -19.20
C ILE A 39 -2.96 -9.90 -20.06
N ALA A 40 -3.53 -9.54 -21.22
CA ALA A 40 -3.02 -8.46 -22.07
C ALA A 40 -2.57 -7.27 -21.21
N PRO A 41 -1.46 -6.61 -21.53
CA PRO A 41 -0.98 -5.47 -20.76
C PRO A 41 -2.17 -4.51 -20.59
N LYS A 42 -2.67 -4.35 -19.36
CA LYS A 42 -3.61 -3.28 -19.10
C LYS A 42 -2.76 -2.03 -19.28
N VAL A 43 -2.85 -1.46 -20.48
CA VAL A 43 -2.20 -0.21 -20.86
C VAL A 43 -2.40 0.68 -19.65
N PRO A 44 -1.33 1.06 -18.91
CA PRO A 44 -1.51 2.00 -17.84
C PRO A 44 -2.12 3.19 -18.56
N LYS A 45 -3.41 3.42 -18.33
CA LYS A 45 -3.98 4.73 -18.58
C LYS A 45 -3.19 5.56 -17.60
N THR A 46 -2.08 6.10 -18.06
CA THR A 46 -1.48 7.27 -17.48
C THR A 46 -2.66 8.20 -17.47
N LEU A 47 -3.28 8.32 -16.30
CA LEU A 47 -4.16 9.42 -15.99
C LEU A 47 -3.21 10.63 -15.98
N THR A 48 -2.75 11.00 -17.18
CA THR A 48 -2.45 12.34 -17.55
C THR A 48 -3.80 13.04 -17.51
N PHE A 49 -4.36 13.17 -16.31
CA PHE A 49 -4.89 14.45 -15.91
C PHE A 49 -3.72 15.39 -16.17
N SER A 50 -3.70 15.96 -17.38
CA SER A 50 -2.86 17.07 -17.73
C SER A 50 -2.99 18.01 -16.54
N LEU A 51 -1.86 18.17 -15.89
CA LEU A 51 -1.68 18.62 -14.53
C LEU A 51 -2.33 20.00 -14.38
N ASP A 52 -3.61 20.09 -14.01
CA ASP A 52 -4.12 21.30 -13.39
C ASP A 52 -3.54 21.33 -11.97
N GLN A 53 -2.27 21.72 -11.90
CA GLN A 53 -1.50 21.89 -10.66
C GLN A 53 -2.28 22.79 -9.67
N THR A 54 -3.14 23.66 -10.20
CA THR A 54 -4.03 24.52 -9.42
C THR A 54 -5.14 23.71 -8.75
N ALA A 55 -5.83 22.82 -9.47
CA ALA A 55 -6.83 21.94 -8.88
C ALA A 55 -6.24 21.02 -7.81
N LEU A 56 -5.05 20.46 -8.04
CA LEU A 56 -4.35 19.59 -7.09
C LEU A 56 -3.91 20.35 -5.82
N ARG A 57 -3.43 21.59 -5.99
CA ARG A 57 -3.09 22.49 -4.88
C ARG A 57 -4.32 22.92 -4.10
N ASN A 58 -5.41 23.27 -4.77
CA ASN A 58 -6.67 23.63 -4.12
C ASN A 58 -7.26 22.43 -3.37
N LEU A 59 -7.27 21.25 -3.99
CA LEU A 59 -7.73 20.02 -3.34
C LEU A 59 -6.91 19.72 -2.08
N ARG A 60 -5.58 19.87 -2.15
CA ARG A 60 -4.70 19.71 -0.98
C ARG A 60 -5.10 20.66 0.15
N TRP A 61 -5.28 21.95 -0.14
CA TRP A 61 -5.68 22.93 0.88
C TRP A 61 -7.09 22.67 1.43
N ILE A 62 -8.04 22.28 0.57
CA ILE A 62 -9.39 21.92 1.00
C ILE A 62 -9.34 20.74 1.96
N VAL A 63 -8.61 19.67 1.62
CA VAL A 63 -8.51 18.49 2.51
C VAL A 63 -7.81 18.85 3.82
N LEU A 64 -6.69 19.58 3.76
CA LEU A 64 -5.94 19.97 4.95
C LEU A 64 -6.70 20.93 5.87
N VAL A 65 -7.61 21.76 5.35
CA VAL A 65 -8.39 22.72 6.14
C VAL A 65 -9.73 22.13 6.57
N LEU A 66 -10.46 21.47 5.67
CA LEU A 66 -11.79 20.93 5.95
C LEU A 66 -11.72 19.77 6.98
N MET A 67 -10.72 18.90 6.86
CA MET A 67 -10.56 17.74 7.74
C MET A 67 -10.44 18.13 9.23
N PRO A 68 -9.61 19.11 9.65
CA PRO A 68 -9.57 19.56 11.03
C PRO A 68 -10.72 20.50 11.42
N LEU A 69 -11.33 21.21 10.46
CA LEU A 69 -12.37 22.20 10.76
C LEU A 69 -13.68 21.56 11.20
N VAL A 70 -14.05 20.41 10.63
CA VAL A 70 -15.25 19.64 11.03
C VAL A 70 -15.24 19.28 12.53
N PRO A 71 -14.23 18.58 13.08
CA PRO A 71 -14.20 18.28 14.50
C PRO A 71 -14.01 19.54 15.36
N ALA A 72 -13.33 20.58 14.88
CA ALA A 72 -13.18 21.84 15.61
C ALA A 72 -14.52 22.56 15.81
N LEU A 73 -15.34 22.65 14.75
CA LEU A 73 -16.69 23.24 14.84
C LEU A 73 -17.59 22.42 15.76
N ILE A 74 -17.61 21.10 15.61
CA ILE A 74 -18.39 20.20 16.48
C ILE A 74 -17.95 20.35 17.93
N GLY A 75 -16.64 20.33 18.19
CA GLY A 75 -16.08 20.53 19.53
C GLY A 75 -16.45 21.87 20.14
N SER A 76 -16.35 22.96 19.37
CA SER A 76 -16.73 24.31 19.82
C SER A 76 -18.22 24.42 20.13
N ALA A 77 -19.09 23.85 19.28
CA ALA A 77 -20.53 23.83 19.49
C ALA A 77 -20.93 23.05 20.75
N VAL A 78 -20.32 21.87 20.96
CA VAL A 78 -20.56 21.06 22.16
C VAL A 78 -20.08 21.79 23.42
N TRP A 79 -18.94 22.48 23.37
CA TRP A 79 -18.43 23.25 24.49
C TRP A 79 -19.36 24.40 24.88
N TRP A 80 -19.90 25.15 23.91
CA TRP A 80 -20.89 26.20 24.18
C TRP A 80 -22.19 25.63 24.75
N LYS A 81 -22.71 24.52 24.20
CA LYS A 81 -23.90 23.86 24.74
C LYS A 81 -23.70 23.38 26.19
N ARG A 82 -22.47 23.00 26.56
CA ARG A 82 -22.16 22.58 27.93
C ARG A 82 -21.96 23.76 28.89
N ARG A 83 -21.69 24.95 28.36
CA ARG A 83 -21.38 26.16 29.15
C ARG A 83 -22.57 27.11 29.28
N ALA A 84 -23.54 27.04 28.37
CA ALA A 84 -24.89 27.60 28.52
C ALA A 84 -25.72 26.73 29.48
#